data_AF-A0A524Q4S7-F1
#
_entry.id   AF-A0A524Q4S7-F1
#
_cell.length_a   1.000
_cell.length_b   1.000
_cell.length_c   1.000
_cell.angle_alpha   90.00
_cell.angle_beta   90.00
_cell.angle_gamma   90.00
#
_symmetry.space_group_name_H-M   'P 1'
#
loop_
_entity.id
_entity.type
_entity.pdbx_description
1 polymer ?
#
loop_
_entity_poly.entity_id
_entity_poly.type
_entity_poly.pdbx_seq_one_letter_code
_entity_poly.pdbx_strand_id
1 'polypeptide(L)' 'MLTEITLSSSVGVTCTKGGDTLTSRYGTNHKEEFATVPDEAKNSVLINMVLGKSLDQMLGDKELRDFMSK' A
#
# COMPACT_ATOMS: atom_id res chain seq x y z
N MET A 1 20.78 -12.33 -17.78
CA MET A 1 19.59 -11.45 -17.85
C MET A 1 19.08 -11.32 -16.43
N LEU A 2 18.89 -10.09 -15.95
CA LEU A 2 18.18 -9.84 -14.69
C LEU A 2 16.67 -9.82 -15.01
N THR A 3 15.86 -10.40 -14.14
CA THR A 3 14.40 -10.34 -14.23
C THR A 3 13.93 -9.15 -13.41
N GLU A 4 13.25 -8.20 -14.05
CA GLU A 4 12.64 -7.07 -13.39
C GLU A 4 11.20 -7.39 -12.97
N ILE A 5 10.84 -7.04 -11.74
CA ILE A 5 9.47 -7.10 -11.26
C ILE A 5 9.06 -5.71 -10.77
N THR A 6 7.93 -5.24 -11.27
CA THR A 6 7.26 -4.03 -10.76
C THR A 6 6.03 -4.44 -9.98
N LEU A 7 5.96 -4.01 -8.72
CA LEU A 7 4.84 -4.25 -7.82
C LEU A 7 4.15 -2.91 -7.53
N SER A 8 2.86 -2.86 -7.81
CA SER A 8 2.01 -1.71 -7.54
C SER A 8 0.89 -2.10 -6.60
N SER A 9 0.71 -1.33 -5.52
CA SER A 9 -0.42 -1.45 -4.60
C SER A 9 -1.24 -0.17 -4.64
N SER A 10 -2.56 -0.32 -4.66
CA SER A 10 -3.49 0.77 -4.45
C SER A 10 -4.54 0.35 -3.42
N VAL A 11 -4.64 1.12 -2.34
CA VAL A 11 -5.63 0.94 -1.29
C VAL A 11 -6.58 2.12 -1.33
N GLY A 12 -7.86 1.85 -1.59
CA GLY A 12 -8.92 2.83 -1.47
C GLY A 12 -9.60 2.71 -0.12
N VAL A 13 -9.76 3.83 0.57
CA VAL A 13 -10.46 3.91 1.85
C VAL A 13 -11.65 4.83 1.70
N THR A 14 -12.81 4.38 2.14
CA THR A 14 -14.00 5.23 2.26
C THR A 14 -14.46 5.15 3.71
N CYS A 15 -14.49 6.29 4.38
CA CYS A 15 -14.98 6.43 5.73
C CYS A 15 -16.23 7.31 5.74
N THR A 16 -17.22 6.92 6.53
CA THR A 16 -18.47 7.65 6.67
C THR A 16 -18.73 7.93 8.14
N LYS A 17 -18.98 9.19 8.50
CA LYS A 17 -19.21 9.62 9.88
C LYS A 17 -20.18 10.80 9.92
N GLY A 18 -21.23 10.72 10.74
CA GLY A 18 -22.18 11.83 10.92
C GLY A 18 -22.92 12.28 9.65
N GLY A 19 -22.95 11.46 8.59
CA GLY A 19 -23.50 11.82 7.28
C GLY A 19 -22.44 12.31 6.27
N ASP A 20 -21.24 12.65 6.73
CA ASP A 20 -20.11 13.01 5.88
C ASP A 20 -19.37 11.77 5.37
N THR A 21 -18.76 11.88 4.18
CA THR A 21 -17.95 10.82 3.58
C THR A 21 -16.58 11.37 3.19
N LEU A 22 -15.53 10.68 3.61
CA LEU A 22 -14.16 10.90 3.16
C LEU A 22 -13.71 9.70 2.34
N THR A 23 -13.23 9.96 1.12
CA THR A 23 -12.63 8.94 0.25
C THR A 23 -11.17 9.31 0.01
N SER A 24 -10.27 8.41 0.40
CA SER A 24 -8.83 8.56 0.22
C SER A 24 -8.26 7.37 -0.54
N ARG A 25 -7.15 7.58 -1.24
CA ARG A 25 -6.47 6.53 -1.99
C ARG A 25 -4.98 6.59 -1.75
N TYR A 26 -4.42 5.46 -1.32
CA TYR A 26 -3.01 5.29 -1.01
C TYR A 26 -2.38 4.39 -2.06
N GLY A 27 -1.18 4.74 -2.50
CA GLY A 27 -0.53 4.09 -3.63
C GLY A 27 0.95 3.93 -3.37
N THR A 28 1.45 2.71 -3.57
CA THR A 28 2.88 2.43 -3.51
C THR A 28 3.30 1.72 -4.79
N ASN A 29 4.37 2.21 -5.40
CA ASN A 29 5.06 1.53 -6.49
C ASN A 29 6.45 1.11 -6.01
N HIS A 30 6.81 -0.14 -6.25
CA HIS A 30 8.12 -0.68 -5.91
C HIS A 30 8.67 -1.44 -7.12
N LYS A 31 9.93 -1.22 -7.41
CA LYS A 31 10.65 -1.87 -8.51
C LYS A 31 11.82 -2.64 -7.90
N GLU A 32 11.94 -3.91 -8.28
CA GLU A 32 13.04 -4.75 -7.83
C GLU A 32 13.57 -5.63 -8.97
N GLU A 33 14.89 -5.78 -9.00
CA GLU A 33 15.60 -6.56 -9.99
C GLU A 33 16.16 -7.82 -9.34
N PHE A 34 15.95 -8.96 -9.98
CA PHE A 34 16.43 -10.25 -9.50
C PHE A 34 17.43 -10.86 -10.47
N ALA A 35 18.52 -11.42 -9.93
CA ALA A 35 19.47 -12.20 -10.72
C ALA A 35 18.92 -13.56 -11.17
N THR A 36 17.95 -14.10 -10.43
CA THR A 36 17.24 -15.35 -10.68
C THR A 36 15.79 -15.23 -10.21
N VAL A 37 14.87 -16.04 -10.73
CA VAL A 37 13.45 -15.98 -10.33
C VAL A 37 13.33 -16.14 -8.80
N PRO A 38 12.70 -15.20 -8.09
CA PRO A 38 12.53 -15.28 -6.65
C PRO A 38 11.63 -16.45 -6.24
N ASP A 39 11.97 -17.09 -5.12
CA ASP A 39 11.14 -18.12 -4.50
C ASP A 39 9.87 -17.55 -3.86
N GLU A 40 8.93 -18.43 -3.51
CA GLU A 40 7.62 -18.05 -2.94
C GLU A 40 7.74 -17.25 -1.63
N ALA A 41 8.76 -17.54 -0.81
CA ALA A 41 9.01 -16.82 0.43
C ALA A 41 9.41 -15.36 0.16
N LYS A 42 10.34 -15.14 -0.78
CA LYS A 42 10.73 -13.78 -1.21
C LYS A 42 9.57 -13.03 -1.84
N ASN A 43 8.75 -13.69 -2.65
CA ASN A 43 7.55 -13.09 -3.23
C ASN A 43 6.59 -12.60 -2.15
N SER A 44 6.34 -13.42 -1.13
CA SER A 44 5.48 -13.05 0.00
C SER A 44 6.02 -11.85 0.77
N VAL A 45 7.33 -11.79 1.00
CA VAL A 45 7.98 -10.65 1.67
C VAL A 45 7.82 -9.36 0.86
N LEU A 46 8.03 -9.41 -0.46
CA LEU A 46 7.92 -8.25 -1.34
C LEU A 46 6.48 -7.73 -1.41
N ILE A 47 5.51 -8.63 -1.54
CA ILE A 47 4.09 -8.28 -1.52
C ILE A 47 3.72 -7.61 -0.19
N ASN A 48 4.11 -8.21 0.93
CA ASN A 48 3.84 -7.66 2.26
C ASN A 48 4.52 -6.30 2.49
N MET A 49 5.71 -6.09 1.96
CA MET A 49 6.40 -4.80 2.02
C MET A 49 5.62 -3.71 1.28
N VAL A 50 5.16 -3.99 0.04
CA VAL A 50 4.45 -3.01 -0.79
C VAL A 50 3.06 -2.68 -0.22
N LEU A 51 2.35 -3.71 0.28
CA LEU A 51 1.09 -3.53 0.99
C LEU A 51 1.29 -2.77 2.31
N GLY A 52 2.29 -3.16 3.10
CA GLY A 52 2.63 -2.51 4.37
C GLY A 52 2.89 -1.01 4.20
N LYS A 53 3.70 -0.62 3.21
CA LYS A 53 3.92 0.80 2.88
C LYS A 53 2.62 1.56 2.57
N SER A 54 1.69 0.91 1.85
CA SER A 54 0.40 1.52 1.53
C SER A 54 -0.48 1.70 2.77
N LEU A 55 -0.45 0.73 3.69
CA LEU A 55 -1.16 0.79 4.96
C LEU A 55 -0.53 1.81 5.92
N ASP A 56 0.79 1.93 5.95
CA ASP A 56 1.49 2.92 6.78
C ASP A 56 1.15 4.34 6.33
N GLN A 57 1.07 4.60 5.02
CA GLN A 57 0.59 5.87 4.47
C GLN A 57 -0.85 6.17 4.90
N MET A 58 -1.73 5.16 4.82
CA MET A 58 -3.13 5.27 5.27
C MET A 58 -3.22 5.61 6.76
N LEU A 59 -2.51 4.87 7.61
CA LEU A 59 -2.55 5.05 9.06
C LEU A 59 -1.82 6.33 9.51
N GLY A 60 -0.89 6.83 8.71
CA GLY A 60 -0.20 8.10 8.92
C GLY A 60 -0.98 9.31 8.43
N ASP A 61 -2.05 9.12 7.64
CA ASP A 61 -2.82 10.21 7.06
C ASP A 61 -3.57 11.00 8.13
N LYS A 62 -3.14 12.25 8.32
CA LYS A 62 -3.74 13.16 9.31
C LYS A 62 -5.20 13.46 9.00
N GLU A 63 -5.58 13.63 7.74
CA GLU A 63 -6.96 13.96 7.37
C GLU A 63 -7.89 12.79 7.68
N LEU A 64 -7.46 11.58 7.31
CA LEU A 64 -8.19 10.36 7.65
C LEU A 64 -8.29 10.16 9.16
N ARG A 65 -7.20 10.36 9.90
CA ARG A 65 -7.20 10.27 11.37
C ARG A 65 -8.10 11.31 12.00
N ASP A 66 -8.03 12.56 11.56
CA ASP A 66 -8.86 13.66 12.07
C ASP A 66 -10.34 13.40 11.77
N PHE A 67 -10.67 12.87 10.59
CA PHE A 67 -12.02 12.45 10.22
C PHE A 67 -12.55 11.32 11.11
N MET A 68 -11.72 10.30 11.38
CA MET A 68 -12.10 9.21 12.28
C MET A 68 -12.25 9.68 13.75
N SER A 69 -11.43 10.64 14.19
CA SER A 69 -11.35 11.06 15.60
C SER A 69 -12.44 12.05 16.03
N LYS A 70 -13.00 12.86 15.12
CA LYS A 70 -13.97 13.94 15.41
C LYS A 70 -15.42 13.48 15.35
#